data_AF-A0A6G2UYA1-F1
#
_entry.id   AF-A0A6G2UYA1-F1
#
_cell.length_a   1.000
_cell.length_b   1.000
_cell.length_c   1.000
_cell.angle_alpha   90.00
_cell.angle_beta   90.00
_cell.angle_gamma   90.00
#
_symmetry.space_group_name_H-M   'P 1'
#
loop_
_entity.id
_entity.type
_entity.pdbx_description
1 polymer ?
#
loop_
_entity_poly.entity_id
_entity_poly.type
_entity_poly.pdbx_seq_one_letter_code
_entity_poly.pdbx_strand_id
1 'polypeptide(L)'
;MGRYSRLREIRRMDPARDYAEILRLISQYEFPWDYRQGVSVAFLRDYGVPRISVLLDRTQEFERHGQKRYDDTVLIGYEMAVDGFDSERGRAAARHLNRIHGKYRIENDDFRYVLATTVVGPKRWIDRYGWRP
;
A
#
# COMPACT_ATOMS: atom_id res chain seq x y z
N MET A 1 -14.08 6.88 23.78
CA MET A 1 -13.10 7.72 23.03
C MET A 1 -13.85 8.78 22.25
N GLY A 2 -13.43 10.05 22.30
CA GLY A 2 -14.04 11.11 21.48
C GLY A 2 -13.62 11.03 20.01
N ARG A 3 -14.42 11.62 19.11
CA ARG A 3 -14.26 11.59 17.64
C ARG A 3 -12.83 11.88 17.14
N TYR A 4 -12.10 12.78 17.81
CA TYR A 4 -10.75 13.21 17.41
C TYR A 4 -9.61 12.62 18.26
N SER A 5 -9.83 11.51 18.94
CA SER A 5 -8.82 10.88 19.81
C SER A 5 -7.57 10.44 19.04
N ARG A 6 -7.73 9.68 17.95
CA ARG A 6 -6.58 9.22 17.14
C ARG A 6 -5.86 10.33 16.40
N LEU A 7 -6.59 11.37 15.94
CA LEU A 7 -5.94 12.54 15.35
C LEU A 7 -4.99 13.23 16.36
N ARG A 8 -5.41 13.36 17.63
CA ARG A 8 -4.55 13.92 18.68
C ARG A 8 -3.36 13.03 19.00
N GLU A 9 -3.53 11.71 18.93
CA GLU A 9 -2.47 10.73 19.11
C GLU A 9 -1.44 10.81 17.97
N ILE A 10 -1.87 10.72 16.71
CA ILE A 10 -1.01 10.84 15.53
C ILE A 10 -0.21 12.16 15.55
N ARG A 11 -0.82 13.27 15.97
CA ARG A 11 -0.13 14.58 16.05
C ARG A 11 0.98 14.64 17.10
N ARG A 12 1.06 13.69 18.03
CA ARG A 12 2.14 13.62 19.04
C ARG A 12 3.27 12.67 18.63
N MET A 13 3.09 11.92 17.56
CA MET A 13 4.05 10.94 17.05
C MET A 13 5.11 11.61 16.17
N ASP A 14 6.31 11.03 16.15
CA ASP A 14 7.40 11.42 15.25
C ASP A 14 7.32 10.57 13.97
N PRO A 15 7.05 11.15 12.79
CA PRO A 15 6.93 10.37 11.55
C PRO A 15 8.22 9.64 11.15
N ALA A 16 9.40 10.03 11.63
CA ALA A 16 10.64 9.32 11.35
C ALA A 16 10.80 8.04 12.20
N ARG A 17 10.08 7.93 13.32
CA ARG A 17 10.20 6.82 14.28
C ARG A 17 8.93 5.96 14.34
N ASP A 18 7.77 6.62 14.31
CA ASP A 18 6.46 6.02 14.57
C ASP A 18 5.67 5.74 13.29
N TYR A 19 6.32 5.75 12.12
CA TYR A 19 5.68 5.61 10.81
C TYR A 19 4.78 4.37 10.69
N ALA A 20 5.19 3.25 11.30
CA ALA A 20 4.41 2.01 11.29
C ALA A 20 3.08 2.18 12.03
N GLU A 21 3.11 2.82 13.20
CA GLU A 21 1.92 3.06 14.01
C GLU A 21 1.02 4.13 13.37
N ILE A 22 1.60 5.20 12.84
CA ILE A 22 0.86 6.22 12.08
C ILE A 22 0.13 5.58 10.90
N LEU A 23 0.83 4.74 10.11
CA LEU A 23 0.22 4.02 9.00
C LEU A 23 -0.92 3.10 9.48
N ARG A 24 -0.71 2.37 10.58
CA ARG A 24 -1.73 1.48 11.16
C ARG A 24 -2.98 2.25 11.57
N LEU A 25 -2.83 3.35 12.31
CA LEU A 25 -3.95 4.19 12.75
C LEU A 25 -4.73 4.78 11.56
N ILE A 26 -4.02 5.28 10.53
CA ILE A 26 -4.66 5.83 9.33
C ILE A 26 -5.38 4.73 8.54
N SER A 27 -4.68 3.64 8.19
CA SER A 27 -5.15 2.64 7.23
C SER A 27 -6.10 1.59 7.82
N GLN A 28 -6.10 1.38 9.14
CA GLN A 28 -6.96 0.36 9.77
C GLN A 28 -8.10 0.96 10.59
N TYR A 29 -7.98 2.20 11.05
CA TYR A 29 -8.95 2.79 11.98
C TYR A 29 -9.60 4.08 11.48
N GLU A 30 -8.82 5.05 11.03
CA GLU A 30 -9.38 6.38 10.65
C GLU A 30 -9.98 6.38 9.24
N PHE A 31 -9.29 5.75 8.29
CA PHE A 31 -9.63 5.77 6.86
C PHE A 31 -9.55 4.38 6.19
N PRO A 32 -10.06 3.29 6.78
CA PRO A 32 -9.81 1.95 6.26
C PRO A 32 -10.39 1.71 4.86
N TRP A 33 -11.57 2.27 4.57
CA TRP A 33 -12.15 2.16 3.24
C TRP A 33 -11.43 3.08 2.25
N ASP A 34 -11.25 4.36 2.61
CA ASP A 34 -10.59 5.37 1.76
C ASP A 34 -9.14 5.01 1.43
N TYR A 35 -8.38 4.53 2.40
CA TYR A 35 -7.00 4.11 2.19
C TYR A 35 -6.94 2.98 1.17
N ARG A 36 -7.81 1.97 1.32
CA ARG A 36 -7.91 0.87 0.35
C ARG A 36 -8.23 1.38 -1.04
N GLN A 37 -9.26 2.23 -1.20
CA GLN A 37 -9.62 2.77 -2.52
C GLN A 37 -8.49 3.58 -3.16
N GLY A 38 -7.79 4.39 -2.36
CA GLY A 38 -6.64 5.12 -2.84
C GLY A 38 -5.49 4.22 -3.30
N VAL A 39 -5.25 3.08 -2.63
CA VAL A 39 -4.31 2.05 -3.11
C VAL A 39 -4.81 1.46 -4.42
N SER A 40 -6.10 1.08 -4.51
CA SER A 40 -6.71 0.49 -5.70
C SER A 40 -6.55 1.36 -6.94
N VAL A 41 -6.82 2.66 -6.82
CA VAL A 41 -6.67 3.62 -7.91
C VAL A 41 -5.20 3.86 -8.24
N ALA A 42 -4.33 3.86 -7.24
CA ALA A 42 -2.90 4.05 -7.45
C ALA A 42 -2.26 2.87 -8.18
N PHE A 43 -2.63 1.65 -7.80
CA PHE A 43 -2.25 0.42 -8.49
C PHE A 43 -2.63 0.43 -9.98
N LEU A 44 -3.82 0.96 -10.33
CA LEU A 44 -4.21 1.10 -11.74
C LEU A 44 -3.28 2.05 -12.53
N ARG A 45 -2.62 3.00 -11.88
CA ARG A 45 -1.67 3.91 -12.55
C ARG A 45 -0.38 3.20 -12.95
N ASP A 46 -0.03 2.10 -12.31
CA ASP A 46 1.16 1.32 -12.64
C ASP A 46 1.03 0.74 -14.06
N TYR A 47 -0.20 0.42 -14.50
CA TYR A 47 -0.51 0.01 -15.88
C TYR A 47 -0.40 1.16 -16.90
N GLY A 48 -0.33 2.41 -16.45
CA GLY A 48 -0.10 3.58 -17.29
C GLY A 48 1.38 3.90 -17.54
N VAL A 49 2.31 3.25 -16.82
CA VAL A 49 3.75 3.46 -16.98
C VAL A 49 4.30 2.45 -17.99
N PRO A 50 4.82 2.86 -19.17
CA PRO A 50 5.16 1.93 -20.26
C PRO A 50 6.09 0.78 -19.88
N ARG A 51 7.11 1.06 -19.05
CA ARG A 51 8.07 0.05 -18.61
C ARG A 51 7.44 -1.01 -17.70
N ILE A 52 6.55 -0.59 -16.80
CA ILE A 52 5.85 -1.46 -15.87
C ILE A 52 4.75 -2.23 -16.60
N SER A 53 3.98 -1.55 -17.46
CA SER A 53 2.84 -2.13 -18.16
C SER A 53 3.23 -3.27 -19.10
N VAL A 54 4.36 -3.18 -19.80
CA VAL A 54 4.86 -4.28 -20.65
C VAL A 54 5.12 -5.54 -19.83
N LEU A 55 5.66 -5.43 -18.62
CA LEU A 55 5.87 -6.59 -17.75
C LEU A 55 4.53 -7.14 -17.27
N LEU A 56 3.65 -6.27 -16.75
CA LEU A 56 2.33 -6.68 -16.25
C LEU A 56 1.50 -7.36 -17.34
N ASP A 57 1.48 -6.81 -18.56
CA ASP A 57 0.82 -7.40 -19.72
C ASP A 57 1.41 -8.76 -20.06
N ARG A 58 2.73 -8.92 -20.14
CA ARG A 58 3.35 -10.24 -20.37
C ARG A 58 2.93 -11.31 -19.36
N THR A 59 2.72 -10.94 -18.10
CA THR A 59 2.26 -11.91 -17.09
C THR A 59 0.82 -12.34 -17.27
N GLN A 60 -0.03 -11.49 -17.86
CA GLN A 60 -1.48 -11.70 -17.98
C GLN A 60 -2.21 -11.95 -16.65
N GLU A 61 -1.56 -11.77 -15.49
CA GLU A 61 -2.15 -12.06 -14.18
C GLU A 61 -3.36 -11.18 -13.88
N PHE A 62 -3.34 -9.92 -14.32
CA PHE A 62 -4.48 -9.03 -14.12
C PHE A 62 -5.63 -9.35 -15.08
N GLU A 63 -5.32 -9.69 -16.34
CA GLU A 63 -6.32 -10.04 -17.35
C GLU A 63 -7.07 -11.33 -16.96
N ARG A 64 -6.33 -12.34 -16.51
CA ARG A 64 -6.90 -13.67 -16.24
C ARG A 64 -7.36 -13.84 -14.79
N HIS A 65 -6.73 -13.14 -13.86
CA HIS A 65 -6.92 -13.30 -12.42
C HIS A 65 -7.02 -11.95 -11.69
N GLY A 66 -7.63 -10.95 -12.33
CA GLY A 66 -7.66 -9.56 -11.85
C GLY A 66 -8.10 -9.39 -10.40
N GLN A 67 -9.18 -10.06 -9.99
CA GLN A 67 -9.64 -10.01 -8.60
C GLN A 67 -8.59 -10.56 -7.63
N LYS A 68 -8.00 -11.71 -7.94
CA LYS A 68 -6.92 -12.29 -7.13
C LYS A 68 -5.71 -11.36 -7.08
N ARG A 69 -5.30 -10.79 -8.22
CA ARG A 69 -4.14 -9.88 -8.29
C ARG A 69 -4.36 -8.62 -7.44
N TYR A 70 -5.58 -8.11 -7.43
CA TYR A 70 -6.03 -7.02 -6.60
C TYR A 70 -5.98 -7.39 -5.11
N ASP A 71 -6.63 -8.51 -4.73
CA ASP A 71 -6.68 -8.99 -3.35
C ASP A 71 -5.27 -9.27 -2.81
N ASP A 72 -4.41 -9.93 -3.58
CA ASP A 72 -3.02 -10.21 -3.22
C ASP A 72 -2.25 -8.91 -2.93
N THR A 73 -2.47 -7.84 -3.70
CA THR A 73 -1.80 -6.54 -3.49
C THR A 73 -2.18 -5.94 -2.14
N VAL A 74 -3.47 -5.97 -1.81
CA VAL A 74 -3.99 -5.44 -0.54
C VAL A 74 -3.55 -6.32 0.64
N LEU A 75 -3.67 -7.64 0.50
CA LEU A 75 -3.35 -8.61 1.55
C LEU A 75 -1.86 -8.62 1.86
N ILE A 76 -0.99 -8.65 0.86
CA ILE A 76 0.46 -8.62 1.09
C ILE A 76 0.86 -7.33 1.82
N GLY A 77 0.31 -6.18 1.43
CA GLY A 77 0.56 -4.91 2.13
C GLY A 77 0.07 -4.93 3.58
N TYR A 78 -1.11 -5.50 3.82
CA TYR A 78 -1.65 -5.69 5.17
C TYR A 78 -0.76 -6.60 6.02
N GLU A 79 -0.37 -7.77 5.51
CA GLU A 79 0.48 -8.73 6.20
C GLU A 79 1.87 -8.16 6.53
N MET A 80 2.40 -7.27 5.69
CA MET A 80 3.64 -6.55 5.98
C MET A 80 3.53 -5.59 7.16
N ALA A 81 2.36 -4.97 7.36
CA ALA A 81 2.20 -3.84 8.26
C ALA A 81 1.46 -4.15 9.57
N VAL A 82 0.62 -5.20 9.60
CA VAL A 82 -0.35 -5.45 10.69
C VAL A 82 0.31 -5.52 12.08
N ASP A 83 1.44 -6.21 12.19
CA ASP A 83 2.20 -6.37 13.44
C ASP A 83 3.49 -5.51 13.44
N GLY A 84 3.58 -4.54 12.53
CA GLY A 84 4.78 -3.74 12.27
C GLY A 84 5.75 -4.42 11.29
N PHE A 85 6.48 -3.60 10.51
CA PHE A 85 7.32 -4.06 9.40
C PHE A 85 8.48 -4.97 9.81
N ASP A 86 8.99 -4.80 11.03
CA ASP A 86 10.11 -5.59 11.56
C ASP A 86 9.68 -6.92 12.20
N SER A 87 8.38 -7.17 12.34
CA SER A 87 7.84 -8.42 12.88
C SER A 87 8.21 -9.62 12.01
N GLU A 88 8.21 -10.83 12.58
CA GLU A 88 8.46 -12.06 11.82
C GLU A 88 7.46 -12.21 10.66
N ARG A 89 6.18 -11.93 10.93
CA ARG A 89 5.10 -11.93 9.94
C ARG A 89 5.33 -10.92 8.83
N GLY A 90 5.68 -9.68 9.18
CA GLY A 90 5.95 -8.62 8.23
C GLY A 90 7.14 -8.93 7.32
N ARG A 91 8.25 -9.42 7.92
CA ARG A 91 9.42 -9.88 7.17
C ARG A 91 9.11 -11.10 6.30
N ALA A 92 8.25 -12.01 6.73
CA ALA A 92 7.83 -13.17 5.95
C ALA A 92 7.02 -12.77 4.70
N ALA A 93 6.09 -11.83 4.85
CA ALA A 93 5.34 -11.24 3.73
C ALA A 93 6.27 -10.53 2.75
N ALA A 94 7.23 -9.72 3.25
CA ALA A 94 8.24 -9.07 2.42
C ALA A 94 9.11 -10.07 1.63
N ARG A 95 9.59 -11.13 2.29
CA ARG A 95 10.33 -12.21 1.62
C ARG A 95 9.47 -12.91 0.57
N HIS A 96 8.18 -13.11 0.84
CA HIS A 96 7.26 -13.72 -0.13
C HIS A 96 7.10 -12.86 -1.38
N LEU A 97 6.85 -11.56 -1.20
CA LEU A 97 6.75 -10.61 -2.31
C LEU A 97 8.06 -10.55 -3.13
N ASN A 98 9.21 -10.51 -2.45
CA ASN A 98 10.50 -10.53 -3.13
C ASN A 98 10.74 -11.82 -3.93
N ARG A 99 10.25 -12.98 -3.49
CA ARG A 99 10.31 -14.23 -4.27
C ARG A 99 9.44 -14.18 -5.52
N ILE A 100 8.27 -13.53 -5.45
CA ILE A 100 7.40 -13.34 -6.62
C ILE A 100 8.09 -12.41 -7.63
N HIS A 101 8.54 -11.24 -7.17
CA HIS A 101 9.17 -10.24 -8.03
C HIS A 101 10.54 -10.68 -8.57
N GLY A 102 11.30 -11.47 -7.81
CA GLY A 102 12.63 -11.96 -8.20
C GLY A 102 12.65 -12.88 -9.42
N LYS A 103 11.48 -13.30 -9.92
CA LYS A 103 11.34 -14.02 -11.20
C LYS A 103 11.53 -13.11 -12.42
N TYR A 104 11.55 -11.80 -12.22
CA TYR A 104 11.59 -10.79 -13.27
C TYR A 104 12.74 -9.82 -13.06
N ARG A 105 13.28 -9.29 -14.15
CA ARG A 105 14.23 -8.18 -14.10
C ARG A 105 13.46 -6.86 -14.02
N ILE A 106 13.33 -6.32 -12.81
CA ILE A 106 12.66 -5.05 -12.53
C ILE A 106 13.72 -4.07 -12.04
N GLU A 107 13.78 -2.88 -12.65
CA GLU A 107 14.72 -1.84 -12.22
C GLU A 107 14.22 -1.21 -10.91
N ASN A 108 15.15 -0.77 -10.06
CA ASN A 108 14.81 -0.29 -8.72
C ASN A 108 13.90 0.95 -8.72
N ASP A 109 13.97 1.78 -9.76
CA ASP A 109 13.10 2.94 -9.89
C ASP A 109 11.65 2.55 -10.15
N ASP A 110 11.40 1.44 -10.84
CA ASP A 110 10.05 0.90 -11.03
C ASP A 110 9.49 0.38 -9.68
N PHE A 111 10.33 -0.26 -8.85
CA PHE A 111 9.95 -0.62 -7.47
C PHE A 111 9.62 0.60 -6.61
N ARG A 112 10.46 1.64 -6.65
CA ARG A 112 10.25 2.89 -5.89
C ARG A 112 8.99 3.62 -6.33
N TYR A 113 8.71 3.66 -7.63
CA TYR A 113 7.50 4.25 -8.16
C TYR A 113 6.26 3.55 -7.59
N VAL A 114 6.18 2.23 -7.72
CA VAL A 114 5.05 1.43 -7.19
C VAL A 114 4.95 1.55 -5.67
N LEU A 115 6.06 1.49 -4.95
CA LEU A 115 6.04 1.67 -3.49
C LEU A 115 5.49 3.05 -3.10
N ALA A 116 5.91 4.12 -3.79
CA ALA A 116 5.43 5.46 -3.51
C ALA A 116 3.94 5.62 -3.81
N THR A 117 3.42 4.96 -4.86
CA THR A 117 2.00 5.05 -5.23
C THR A 117 1.10 4.45 -4.14
N THR A 118 1.57 3.43 -3.39
CA THR A 118 0.84 2.84 -2.25
C THR A 118 0.63 3.79 -1.05
N VAL A 119 1.35 4.92 -1.00
CA VAL A 119 1.20 5.93 0.07
C VAL A 119 0.61 7.23 -0.49
N VAL A 120 1.12 7.70 -1.64
CA VAL A 120 0.68 8.94 -2.28
C VAL A 120 -0.75 8.83 -2.80
N GLY A 121 -1.14 7.66 -3.33
CA GLY A 121 -2.48 7.39 -3.79
C GLY A 121 -3.54 7.55 -2.69
N PRO A 122 -3.44 6.76 -1.60
CA PRO A 122 -4.27 6.92 -0.41
C PRO A 122 -4.34 8.33 0.13
N LYS A 123 -3.18 8.99 0.26
CA LYS A 123 -3.16 10.39 0.72
C LYS A 123 -4.00 11.30 -0.18
N ARG A 124 -3.79 11.26 -1.50
CA ARG A 124 -4.53 12.10 -2.45
C ARG A 124 -6.03 11.78 -2.46
N TRP A 125 -6.40 10.51 -2.27
CA TRP A 125 -7.79 10.10 -2.15
C TRP A 125 -8.42 10.70 -0.89
N ILE A 126 -7.79 10.50 0.27
CA ILE A 126 -8.28 11.01 1.57
C ILE A 126 -8.35 12.54 1.57
N ASP A 127 -7.36 13.22 0.95
CA ASP A 127 -7.32 14.68 0.79
C ASP A 127 -8.50 15.21 -0.05
N ARG A 128 -9.09 14.40 -0.93
CA ARG A 128 -10.19 14.80 -1.80
C ARG A 128 -11.57 14.34 -1.31
N TYR A 129 -11.66 13.12 -0.81
CA TYR A 129 -12.93 12.45 -0.54
C TYR A 129 -13.13 12.07 0.93
N GLY A 130 -12.05 12.01 1.71
CA GLY A 130 -12.13 11.67 3.12
C GLY A 130 -12.91 12.71 3.91
N TRP A 131 -13.54 12.29 4.99
CA TRP A 131 -14.28 13.17 5.87
C TRP A 131 -13.37 14.26 6.49
N ARG A 132 -13.95 15.41 6.84
CA ARG A 132 -13.26 16.50 7.56
C ARG A 132 -13.93 16.74 8.92
N PRO A 133 -13.16 17.16 9.95
CA PRO A 133 -13.70 17.63 11.22
C PRO A 133 -14.74 18.73 11.07
#